data_AF-B4D383-F1
#
_entry.id   AF-B4D383-F1
#
_cell.length_a   1.000
_cell.length_b   1.000
_cell.length_c   1.000
_cell.angle_alpha   90.00
_cell.angle_beta   90.00
_cell.angle_gamma   90.00
#
_symmetry.space_group_name_H-M   'P 1'
#
loop_
_entity.id
_entity.type
_entity.pdbx_description
1 polymer ?
#
loop_
_entity_poly.entity_id
_entity_poly.type
_entity_poly.pdbx_seq_one_letter_code
_entity_poly.pdbx_strand_id
1 'polypeptide(L)'
;MTRTQIQLPDELYQRVKAFAEQRELSLAEVARRGIELFLSRYPETPESGREWKLPCVDGGGLKVPLEQLRSIAAEDEATRSLG
;
A
#
# COMPACT_ATOMS: atom_id res chain seq x y z
N MET A 1 -11.17 23.70 -16.67
CA MET A 1 -10.64 23.88 -15.30
C MET A 1 -11.77 24.34 -14.40
N THR A 2 -11.90 23.76 -13.21
CA THR A 2 -12.87 24.19 -12.19
C THR A 2 -12.17 25.11 -11.19
N ARG A 3 -12.78 26.26 -10.85
CA ARG A 3 -12.23 27.15 -9.83
C ARG A 3 -12.54 26.58 -8.45
N THR A 4 -11.50 26.34 -7.67
CA THR A 4 -11.61 25.81 -6.31
C THR A 4 -10.84 26.71 -5.35
N GLN A 5 -11.40 26.95 -4.16
CA GLN A 5 -10.73 27.61 -3.06
C GLN A 5 -10.38 26.57 -1.99
N ILE A 6 -9.11 26.48 -1.62
CA ILE A 6 -8.60 25.59 -0.58
C ILE A 6 -7.87 26.42 0.47
N GLN A 7 -7.82 25.92 1.71
CA GLN A 7 -7.03 26.52 2.78
C GLN A 7 -5.72 25.76 2.91
N LEU A 8 -4.62 26.49 3.07
CA LEU A 8 -3.29 25.94 3.34
C LEU A 8 -2.79 26.54 4.66
N PRO A 9 -2.13 25.75 5.52
CA PRO A 9 -1.40 26.32 6.65
C PRO A 9 -0.41 27.39 6.16
N ASP A 10 -0.27 28.49 6.90
CA ASP A 10 0.53 29.64 6.47
C ASP A 10 1.96 29.24 6.13
N GLU A 11 2.62 28.44 6.97
CA GLU A 11 3.97 27.96 6.73
C GLU A 11 4.09 27.15 5.43
N LEU A 12 3.07 26.33 5.13
CA LEU A 12 3.03 25.55 3.89
C LEU A 12 2.88 26.47 2.69
N TYR A 13 1.96 27.43 2.75
CA TYR A 13 1.76 28.41 1.68
C TYR A 13 3.05 29.17 1.37
N GLN A 14 3.75 29.68 2.39
CA GLN A 14 5.00 30.43 2.19
C GLN A 14 6.07 29.57 1.52
N ARG A 15 6.24 28.32 1.96
CA ARG A 15 7.21 27.39 1.36
C ARG A 15 6.89 27.07 -0.10
N VAL A 16 5.62 26.81 -0.42
CA VAL A 16 5.21 26.50 -1.81
C VAL A 16 5.34 27.74 -2.69
N LYS A 17 5.02 28.93 -2.18
CA LYS A 17 5.19 30.20 -2.91
C LYS A 17 6.65 30.45 -3.27
N ALA A 18 7.56 30.33 -2.31
CA ALA A 18 9.00 30.49 -2.56
C ALA A 18 9.54 29.48 -3.59
N PHE A 19 9.08 28.22 -3.50
CA PHE A 19 9.43 27.19 -4.49
C PHE A 19 8.91 27.53 -5.89
N ALA A 20 7.67 28.02 -5.99
CA ALA A 20 7.06 28.39 -7.27
C ALA A 20 7.83 29.55 -7.92
N GLU A 21 8.19 30.58 -7.14
CA GLU A 21 9.00 31.72 -7.58
C GLU A 21 10.38 31.28 -8.08
N GLN A 22 11.07 30.42 -7.32
CA GLN A 22 12.39 29.89 -7.70
C GLN A 22 12.37 29.09 -9.01
N ARG A 23 11.22 28.48 -9.34
CA ARG A 23 11.05 27.63 -10.52
C ARG A 23 10.33 28.32 -11.67
N GLU A 24 10.00 29.60 -11.54
CA GLU A 24 9.23 30.38 -12.50
C GLU A 24 7.87 29.72 -12.84
N LEU A 25 7.25 29.10 -11.83
CA LEU A 25 5.95 28.44 -11.92
C LEU A 25 4.88 29.25 -11.19
N SER A 26 3.63 29.14 -11.63
CA SER A 26 2.50 29.65 -10.84
C SER A 26 2.20 28.71 -9.67
N LEU A 27 1.63 29.26 -8.58
CA LEU A 27 1.18 28.46 -7.44
C LEU A 27 0.14 27.42 -7.86
N ALA A 28 -0.74 27.76 -8.80
CA ALA A 28 -1.76 26.87 -9.34
C ALA A 28 -1.14 25.67 -10.08
N GLU A 29 -0.05 25.90 -10.82
CA GLU A 29 0.66 24.85 -11.53
C GLU A 29 1.38 23.89 -10.57
N VAL A 30 1.98 24.41 -9.50
CA VAL A 30 2.58 23.58 -8.44
C VAL A 30 1.49 22.75 -7.74
N ALA A 31 0.35 23.36 -7.41
CA ALA A 31 -0.77 22.64 -6.81
C ALA A 31 -1.32 21.54 -7.72
N ARG A 32 -1.51 21.82 -9.02
CA ARG A 32 -1.97 20.85 -10.02
C ARG A 32 -1.03 19.64 -10.08
N ARG A 33 0.27 19.87 -10.28
CA ARG A 33 1.28 18.79 -10.34
C ARG A 33 1.36 18.01 -9.03
N GLY A 34 1.24 18.68 -7.90
CA GLY A 34 1.21 18.05 -6.59
C GLY A 34 0.01 17.11 -6.42
N ILE A 35 -1.17 17.54 -6.85
CA ILE A 35 -2.40 16.73 -6.81
C ILE A 35 -2.28 15.54 -7.78
N GLU A 36 -1.79 15.75 -9.00
CA GLU A 36 -1.58 14.66 -9.98
C GLU A 36 -0.60 13.61 -9.46
N LEU A 37 0.54 14.04 -8.89
CA LEU A 37 1.52 13.13 -8.27
C LEU A 37 0.96 12.43 -7.04
N PHE A 38 0.07 13.08 -6.29
CA PHE A 38 -0.61 12.44 -5.17
C PHE A 38 -1.54 11.33 -5.68
N LEU A 39 -2.40 11.63 -6.66
CA LEU A 39 -3.32 10.65 -7.25
C LEU A 39 -2.60 9.50 -7.94
N SER A 40 -1.46 9.72 -8.56
CA SER A 40 -0.68 8.63 -9.17
C SER A 40 -0.18 7.60 -8.16
N ARG A 41 -0.11 7.95 -6.86
CA ARG A 41 0.25 7.02 -5.77
C ARG A 41 -0.95 6.28 -5.19
N TYR A 42 -2.15 6.78 -5.41
CA TYR A 42 -3.41 6.18 -4.99
C TYR A 42 -4.27 5.94 -6.23
N PRO A 43 -3.85 5.00 -7.11
CA PRO A 43 -4.65 4.69 -8.28
C PRO A 43 -6.06 4.30 -7.83
N GLU A 44 -7.05 4.73 -8.61
CA GLU A 44 -8.43 4.31 -8.40
C GLU A 44 -8.41 2.79 -8.33
N THR A 45 -8.67 2.24 -7.13
CA THR A 45 -8.92 0.82 -7.01
C THR A 45 -10.19 0.64 -7.82
N PRO A 46 -10.19 -0.12 -8.93
CA PRO A 46 -11.43 -0.39 -9.63
C PRO A 46 -12.37 -0.89 -8.55
N GLU A 47 -13.57 -0.29 -8.45
CA GLU A 47 -14.59 -0.74 -7.52
C GLU A 47 -14.80 -2.22 -7.84
N SER A 48 -14.11 -3.09 -7.10
CA SER A 48 -14.30 -4.50 -7.23
C SER A 48 -15.62 -4.71 -6.53
N GLY A 49 -16.71 -4.64 -7.29
CA GLY A 49 -18.00 -5.20 -6.85
C GLY A 49 -17.88 -6.68 -6.47
N ARG A 50 -16.70 -7.28 -6.65
CA ARG A 50 -16.28 -8.49 -5.96
C ARG A 50 -15.82 -8.18 -4.54
N GLU A 51 -16.61 -8.67 -3.59
CA GLU A 51 -16.17 -9.01 -2.25
C GLU A 51 -14.79 -9.67 -2.32
N TRP A 52 -13.82 -9.09 -1.60
CA TRP A 52 -12.49 -9.68 -1.50
C TRP A 52 -12.62 -11.08 -0.92
N LYS A 53 -12.09 -12.08 -1.64
CA LYS A 53 -12.03 -13.47 -1.18
C LYS A 53 -10.57 -13.85 -0.95
N LEU A 54 -10.30 -14.46 0.21
CA LEU A 54 -9.00 -15.02 0.52
C LEU A 54 -8.57 -15.99 -0.61
N PRO A 55 -7.37 -15.83 -1.20
CA PRO A 55 -6.89 -16.76 -2.22
C PRO A 55 -6.82 -18.17 -1.62
N CYS A 56 -7.55 -19.11 -2.23
CA CYS A 56 -7.44 -20.52 -1.90
C CYS A 56 -6.22 -21.08 -2.64
N VAL A 57 -5.21 -21.49 -1.89
CA VAL A 57 -4.06 -22.22 -2.43
C VAL A 57 -4.35 -23.72 -2.36
N ASP A 58 -4.06 -24.44 -3.45
CA ASP A 58 -4.07 -25.90 -3.40
C ASP A 58 -2.86 -26.36 -2.59
N GLY A 59 -3.11 -26.73 -1.33
CA GLY A 59 -2.08 -27.24 -0.41
C GLY A 59 -1.58 -28.64 -0.75
N GLY A 60 -2.05 -29.26 -1.84
CA GLY A 60 -1.61 -30.59 -2.30
C GLY A 60 -2.06 -31.75 -1.41
N GLY A 61 -2.89 -31.48 -0.39
CA GLY A 61 -3.40 -32.45 0.57
C GLY A 61 -2.33 -33.06 1.48
N LEU A 62 -2.77 -33.90 2.43
CA LEU A 62 -1.86 -34.67 3.28
C LEU A 62 -1.14 -35.74 2.44
N LYS A 63 0.19 -35.67 2.39
CA LYS A 63 1.04 -36.66 1.70
C LYS A 63 1.39 -37.87 2.56
N VAL A 64 1.01 -37.85 3.84
CA VAL A 64 1.29 -38.92 4.81
C VAL A 64 0.01 -39.31 5.56
N PRO A 65 -0.11 -40.56 6.02
CA PRO A 65 -1.21 -41.00 6.87
C PRO A 65 -1.31 -40.20 8.17
N LEU A 66 -2.54 -39.95 8.65
CA LEU A 66 -2.81 -39.18 9.87
C LEU A 66 -2.11 -39.76 11.11
N GLU A 67 -2.02 -41.08 11.19
CA GLU A 67 -1.34 -41.78 12.29
C GLU A 67 0.16 -41.47 12.38
N GLN A 68 0.80 -41.11 11.26
CA GLN A 68 2.24 -40.80 11.21
C GLN A 68 2.53 -39.34 11.58
N LEU A 69 1.55 -38.44 11.47
CA LEU A 69 1.76 -37.00 11.71
C LEU A 69 2.26 -36.70 13.12
N ARG A 70 1.83 -37.45 14.13
CA ARG A 70 2.27 -37.26 15.52
C ARG A 70 3.74 -37.59 15.72
N SER A 71 4.23 -38.66 15.08
CA SER A 71 5.67 -39.01 15.13
C SER A 71 6.50 -37.92 14.48
N ILE A 72 6.13 -37.53 13.26
CA ILE A 72 6.83 -36.51 12.48
C ILE A 72 6.92 -35.19 13.25
N ALA A 73 5.82 -34.77 13.89
CA ALA A 73 5.81 -33.54 14.70
C ALA A 73 6.73 -33.65 15.92
N ALA A 74 6.73 -34.79 16.63
CA ALA A 74 7.60 -35.00 17.78
C ALA A 74 9.09 -35.03 17.39
N GLU A 75 9.42 -35.62 16.24
CA GLU A 75 10.78 -35.65 15.69
C GLU A 75 11.27 -34.25 15.27
N ASP A 76 10.42 -33.45 14.62
CA ASP A 76 10.73 -32.07 14.25
C ASP A 76 10.92 -31.17 15.49
N GLU A 77 10.06 -31.32 16.51
CA GLU A 77 10.16 -30.57 17.77
C GLU A 77 11.43 -30.92 18.57
N ALA A 78 11.79 -32.21 18.62
CA ALA A 78 13.06 -32.65 19.22
C ALA A 78 14.26 -32.04 18.47
N THR A 79 14.19 -31.95 17.14
CA THR A 79 15.24 -31.36 16.31
C THR A 79 15.38 -29.86 16.57
N ARG A 80 14.28 -29.11 16.72
CA ARG A 80 14.30 -27.66 17.02
C ARG A 80 14.78 -27.34 18.44
N SER A 81 14.56 -28.24 19.39
CA SER A 81 14.91 -28.05 20.80
C SER A 81 16.39 -28.33 21.11
N LEU A 82 17.15 -28.85 20.14
CA LEU A 82 18.58 -29.13 20.24
C LEU A 82 19.46 -27.99 19.68
N GLY A 83 18.85 -26.84 19.33
CA GLY A 83 19.53 -25.62 18.87
C GLY A 83 19.72 -24.57 19.96
#